data_AF-A0A6B2E4C8-F1
#
_entry.id   AF-A0A6B2E4C8-F1
#
_cell.length_a   1.000
_cell.length_b   1.000
_cell.length_c   1.000
_cell.angle_alpha   90.00
_cell.angle_beta   90.00
_cell.angle_gamma   90.00
#
_symmetry.space_group_name_H-M   'P 1'
#
loop_
_entity.id
_entity.type
_entity.pdbx_description
1 polymer ?
#
loop_
_entity_poly.entity_id
_entity_poly.type
_entity_poly.pdbx_seq_one_letter_code
_entity_poly.pdbx_strand_id
1 'polypeptide(L)'
;MENSKMTLQRTLTATFSITSIIWIWLFIVVMLPAARAKIGYFWHITDLHFDPAYSTKGDVLRSCWYNEHHQASSSRSVPGRFGDYNCDSPWSLLESATQAMRSRQGDNVEFVLWTGDGLSHSTRRSLESHRLDLLRNITELLGRTFPSQFVFPVLGHEDGQNGNFHRLGELWRHWLPLEALQTFEKGGYYTIEQTKSRLRIIVLNTNFMRHDPLKFTQSHSAASRQRPGSGDSSEHTNYYYHHGNYYHGSNNGYYAAVPATDGGQTRALSGAESHESQRQWEWLEAVLVKSSRNKETVYIVGHMPPGSDERQVGNGPNGHSTFTEKNNSKYLRLVRKYSSIIQGQFFGHLHSDSFRIVYSDMGKPVSWIMMAPSVTPRKMNVGANNPGMRLYKFETDTGQVLDYTQYYLDLEQANTAMEATWQAEYNLTTQYYGLAEVTSLALHNLADRFTNLDDPLLAKYYRANSVRYVSNQCDGVCALNHYCAITRLDYSGFRECLEHAASALASRAQTAQRPFLVLLLPLVLALRQRRPLQGLLAALQLPISATHRERPLRDMRPTKCLWVILYIVWWVVGSSPRRRVCQRDTVSTVGSICEEISCVCDNSSTVATPLSSLLSVPPLSTCTNCT
;
A
#
# COMPACT_ATOMS: atom_id res chain seq x y z
N MET A 1 53.93 -60.91 -6.21
CA MET A 1 53.80 -59.74 -7.10
C MET A 1 52.36 -59.47 -7.55
N GLU A 2 51.41 -60.41 -7.46
CA GLU A 2 50.05 -60.18 -7.98
C GLU A 2 49.22 -59.14 -7.23
N ASN A 3 49.24 -59.10 -5.89
CA ASN A 3 48.37 -58.20 -5.11
C ASN A 3 48.50 -56.72 -5.53
N SER A 4 49.70 -56.27 -5.90
CA SER A 4 49.96 -54.89 -6.37
C SER A 4 49.26 -54.57 -7.69
N LYS A 5 49.12 -55.54 -8.61
CA LYS A 5 48.43 -55.35 -9.90
C LYS A 5 46.93 -55.20 -9.71
N MET A 6 46.34 -56.04 -8.85
CA MET A 6 44.89 -56.08 -8.63
C MET A 6 44.36 -54.77 -7.99
N THR A 7 45.13 -54.17 -7.09
CA THR A 7 44.80 -52.85 -6.50
C THR A 7 44.85 -51.74 -7.54
N LEU A 8 45.92 -51.67 -8.34
CA LEU A 8 46.11 -50.63 -9.37
C LEU A 8 44.99 -50.67 -10.43
N GLN A 9 44.56 -51.87 -10.83
CA GLN A 9 43.50 -52.05 -11.81
C GLN A 9 42.11 -51.66 -11.25
N ARG A 10 41.91 -51.77 -9.93
CA ARG A 10 40.71 -51.27 -9.24
C ARG A 10 40.69 -49.75 -9.07
N THR A 11 41.81 -49.10 -8.79
CA THR A 11 41.86 -47.62 -8.77
C THR A 11 41.67 -47.02 -10.16
N LEU A 12 42.33 -47.56 -11.20
CA LEU A 12 42.19 -47.07 -12.57
C LEU A 12 40.76 -47.17 -13.13
N THR A 13 40.02 -48.22 -12.78
CA THR A 13 38.61 -48.39 -13.17
C THR A 13 37.67 -47.48 -12.37
N ALA A 14 37.94 -47.25 -11.08
CA ALA A 14 37.20 -46.29 -10.27
C ALA A 14 37.37 -44.85 -10.76
N THR A 15 38.59 -44.42 -11.09
CA THR A 15 38.84 -43.06 -11.61
C THR A 15 38.16 -42.83 -12.96
N PHE A 16 38.21 -43.79 -13.88
CA PHE A 16 37.51 -43.72 -15.17
C PHE A 16 35.97 -43.55 -15.01
N SER A 17 35.38 -44.24 -14.03
CA SER A 17 33.95 -44.11 -13.72
C SER A 17 33.59 -42.71 -13.23
N ILE A 18 34.35 -42.18 -12.26
CA ILE A 18 34.12 -40.85 -11.68
C ILE A 18 34.30 -39.75 -12.73
N THR A 19 35.35 -39.80 -13.55
CA THR A 19 35.53 -38.83 -14.64
C THR A 19 34.41 -38.91 -15.67
N SER A 20 33.94 -40.11 -16.01
CA SER A 20 32.82 -40.27 -16.96
C SER A 20 31.51 -39.69 -16.40
N ILE A 21 31.23 -39.87 -15.11
CA ILE A 21 30.07 -39.27 -14.44
C ILE A 21 30.18 -37.74 -14.43
N ILE A 22 31.36 -37.18 -14.15
CA ILE A 22 31.61 -35.73 -14.18
C ILE A 22 31.42 -35.17 -15.60
N TRP A 23 31.95 -35.83 -16.63
CA TRP A 23 31.74 -35.43 -18.03
C TRP A 23 30.28 -35.53 -18.46
N ILE A 24 29.55 -36.56 -18.04
CA ILE A 24 28.10 -36.67 -18.29
C ILE A 24 27.34 -35.54 -17.58
N TRP A 25 27.70 -35.20 -16.33
CA TRP A 25 27.10 -34.07 -15.61
C TRP A 25 27.39 -32.74 -16.29
N LEU A 26 28.63 -32.47 -16.70
CA LEU A 26 29.00 -31.29 -17.47
C LEU A 26 28.26 -31.23 -18.80
N PHE A 27 28.15 -32.34 -19.52
CA PHE A 27 27.42 -32.41 -20.79
C PHE A 27 25.92 -32.17 -20.59
N ILE A 28 25.31 -32.67 -19.51
CA ILE A 28 23.91 -32.39 -19.14
C ILE A 28 23.73 -30.91 -18.75
N VAL A 29 24.65 -30.31 -17.99
CA VAL A 29 24.59 -28.90 -17.59
C VAL A 29 24.79 -27.96 -18.79
N VAL A 30 25.58 -28.35 -19.79
CA VAL A 30 25.82 -27.58 -21.02
C VAL A 30 24.74 -27.84 -22.09
N MET A 31 24.13 -29.03 -22.14
CA MET A 31 23.05 -29.38 -23.08
C MET A 31 21.64 -29.11 -22.53
N LEU A 32 21.49 -28.85 -21.23
CA LEU A 32 20.31 -28.17 -20.71
C LEU A 32 20.26 -26.80 -21.40
N PRO A 33 19.26 -26.52 -22.27
CA PRO A 33 19.14 -25.18 -22.81
C PRO A 33 18.89 -24.24 -21.62
N ALA A 34 19.71 -23.20 -21.52
CA ALA A 34 19.38 -22.05 -20.68
C ALA A 34 18.13 -21.38 -21.28
N ALA A 35 16.96 -21.94 -20.94
CA ALA A 35 15.66 -21.52 -21.41
C ALA A 35 15.46 -20.07 -20.98
N ARG A 36 15.76 -19.15 -21.90
CA ARG A 36 15.84 -17.73 -21.61
C ARG A 36 14.44 -17.20 -21.35
N ALA A 37 14.10 -17.11 -20.06
CA ALA A 37 12.90 -16.49 -19.49
C ALA A 37 12.28 -15.48 -20.46
N LYS A 38 11.17 -15.86 -21.11
CA LYS A 38 10.52 -14.96 -22.07
C LYS A 38 9.87 -13.83 -21.27
N ILE A 39 10.37 -12.61 -21.48
CA ILE A 39 9.85 -11.42 -20.80
C ILE A 39 8.65 -10.91 -21.59
N GLY A 40 7.53 -10.72 -20.89
CA GLY A 40 6.35 -10.02 -21.38
C GLY A 40 6.10 -8.75 -20.57
N TYR A 41 5.17 -7.95 -21.08
CA TYR A 41 4.68 -6.74 -20.42
C TYR A 41 3.15 -6.70 -20.43
N PHE A 42 2.54 -6.09 -19.41
CA PHE A 42 1.11 -5.78 -19.42
C PHE A 42 0.83 -4.44 -18.72
N TRP A 43 -0.14 -3.70 -19.24
CA TRP A 43 -0.64 -2.50 -18.55
C TRP A 43 -1.66 -2.88 -17.48
N HIS A 44 -1.71 -2.11 -16.40
CA HIS A 44 -2.77 -2.10 -15.42
C HIS A 44 -3.25 -0.65 -15.27
N ILE A 45 -4.52 -0.43 -15.60
CA ILE A 45 -5.25 0.83 -15.47
C ILE A 45 -6.53 0.60 -14.66
N THR A 46 -7.00 1.63 -13.98
CA THR A 46 -8.11 1.51 -13.03
C THR A 46 -8.72 2.89 -12.73
N ASP A 47 -9.96 2.89 -12.25
CA ASP A 47 -10.61 4.06 -11.64
C ASP A 47 -10.48 5.30 -12.55
N LEU A 48 -10.95 5.12 -13.79
CA LEU A 48 -10.91 6.13 -14.85
C LEU A 48 -11.87 7.27 -14.54
N HIS A 49 -13.05 6.94 -13.99
CA HIS A 49 -14.16 7.83 -13.66
C HIS A 49 -14.35 8.97 -14.67
N PHE A 50 -14.74 8.64 -15.89
CA PHE A 50 -15.05 9.63 -16.91
C PHE A 50 -16.27 10.47 -16.50
N ASP A 51 -16.10 11.78 -16.37
CA ASP A 51 -17.19 12.75 -16.19
C ASP A 51 -17.54 13.44 -17.52
N PRO A 52 -18.68 13.09 -18.15
CA PRO A 52 -19.10 13.70 -19.41
C PRO A 52 -19.62 15.14 -19.26
N ALA A 53 -19.81 15.64 -18.04
CA ALA A 53 -20.25 17.01 -17.76
C ALA A 53 -19.08 17.94 -17.33
N TYR A 54 -17.85 17.44 -17.28
CA TYR A 54 -16.65 18.24 -17.03
C TYR A 54 -16.50 19.36 -18.08
N SER A 55 -16.20 20.57 -17.62
CA SER A 55 -15.95 21.72 -18.50
C SER A 55 -14.82 22.60 -17.97
N THR A 56 -13.92 23.05 -18.84
CA THR A 56 -12.92 24.10 -18.54
C THR A 56 -13.53 25.50 -18.35
N LYS A 57 -14.86 25.60 -18.26
CA LYS A 57 -15.61 26.79 -17.82
C LYS A 57 -16.40 26.54 -16.52
N GLY A 58 -16.28 25.35 -15.94
CA GLY A 58 -17.04 24.92 -14.78
C GLY A 58 -16.51 25.45 -13.44
N ASP A 59 -17.23 25.14 -12.37
CA ASP A 59 -16.86 25.51 -10.99
C ASP A 59 -16.24 24.29 -10.28
N VAL A 60 -14.98 24.41 -9.82
CA VAL A 60 -14.26 23.33 -9.10
C VAL A 60 -14.99 22.89 -7.82
N LEU A 61 -15.80 23.76 -7.23
CA LEU A 61 -16.63 23.45 -6.05
C LEU A 61 -17.92 22.71 -6.42
N ARG A 62 -18.15 22.44 -7.71
CA ARG A 62 -19.36 21.81 -8.27
C ARG A 62 -19.01 20.76 -9.34
N SER A 63 -18.04 19.89 -9.01
CA SER A 63 -17.54 18.82 -9.90
C SER A 63 -17.03 19.29 -11.27
N CYS A 64 -16.58 20.54 -11.39
CA CYS A 64 -16.11 21.14 -12.65
C CYS A 64 -17.19 21.24 -13.74
N TRP A 65 -18.46 21.29 -13.35
CA TRP A 65 -19.57 21.42 -14.28
C TRP A 65 -19.86 22.89 -14.59
N TYR A 66 -20.25 23.17 -15.84
CA TYR A 66 -20.67 24.49 -16.28
C TYR A 66 -22.13 24.78 -15.90
N ASN A 67 -22.44 26.02 -15.53
CA ASN A 67 -23.80 26.47 -15.21
C ASN A 67 -23.98 27.94 -15.58
N GLU A 68 -24.83 28.21 -16.58
CA GLU A 68 -25.05 29.55 -17.15
C GLU A 68 -25.66 30.55 -16.15
N HIS A 69 -26.43 30.06 -15.17
CA HIS A 69 -27.05 30.91 -14.14
C HIS A 69 -26.09 31.32 -13.02
N HIS A 70 -24.84 30.84 -13.05
CA HIS A 70 -23.79 31.25 -12.13
C HIS A 70 -22.57 31.75 -12.91
N GLN A 71 -22.60 33.04 -13.27
CA GLN A 71 -21.41 33.73 -13.78
C GLN A 71 -20.22 33.48 -12.85
N ALA A 72 -19.06 33.16 -13.45
CA ALA A 72 -17.84 32.93 -12.73
C ALA A 72 -17.44 34.20 -11.97
N SER A 73 -17.50 34.14 -10.63
CA SER A 73 -16.85 35.14 -9.78
C SER A 73 -15.37 35.18 -10.12
N SER A 74 -14.83 36.37 -10.35
CA SER A 74 -13.43 36.61 -10.81
C SER A 74 -12.33 36.14 -9.84
N SER A 75 -12.71 35.48 -8.76
CA SER A 75 -11.87 34.90 -7.70
C SER A 75 -11.93 33.37 -7.62
N ARG A 76 -12.75 32.68 -8.44
CA ARG A 76 -12.84 31.21 -8.41
C ARG A 76 -11.81 30.58 -9.32
N SER A 77 -11.17 29.51 -8.84
CA SER A 77 -10.33 28.65 -9.66
C SER A 77 -11.16 28.03 -10.78
N VAL A 78 -10.64 28.07 -11.99
CA VAL A 78 -11.24 27.48 -13.19
C VAL A 78 -10.49 26.18 -13.50
N PRO A 79 -11.18 25.06 -13.73
CA PRO A 79 -10.53 23.77 -13.95
C PRO A 79 -9.77 23.71 -15.28
N GLY A 80 -8.63 23.01 -15.25
CA GLY A 80 -7.71 22.92 -16.38
C GLY A 80 -8.16 21.98 -17.50
N ARG A 81 -7.31 21.82 -18.52
CA ARG A 81 -7.62 20.98 -19.70
C ARG A 81 -7.67 19.48 -19.37
N PHE A 82 -6.89 19.01 -18.41
CA PHE A 82 -6.68 17.57 -18.15
C PHE A 82 -7.24 17.10 -16.80
N GLY A 83 -7.94 17.95 -16.05
CA GLY A 83 -8.46 17.60 -14.73
C GLY A 83 -8.28 18.73 -13.71
N ASP A 84 -8.94 18.56 -12.58
CA ASP A 84 -8.73 19.33 -11.34
C ASP A 84 -8.91 18.35 -10.18
N TYR A 85 -8.14 18.49 -9.09
CA TYR A 85 -8.20 17.54 -7.99
C TYR A 85 -9.57 17.49 -7.27
N ASN A 86 -10.50 18.41 -7.50
CA ASN A 86 -11.86 18.33 -6.93
C ASN A 86 -12.85 17.55 -7.84
N CYS A 87 -12.40 17.06 -8.99
CA CYS A 87 -13.24 16.64 -10.10
C CYS A 87 -12.82 15.29 -10.69
N ASP A 88 -13.78 14.62 -11.31
CA ASP A 88 -13.53 13.38 -12.06
C ASP A 88 -12.95 13.65 -13.45
N SER A 89 -12.45 12.60 -14.12
CA SER A 89 -11.63 12.73 -15.32
C SER A 89 -12.39 13.33 -16.52
N PRO A 90 -11.86 14.39 -17.16
CA PRO A 90 -12.31 14.76 -18.49
C PRO A 90 -11.85 13.74 -19.55
N TRP A 91 -12.55 13.72 -20.69
CA TRP A 91 -12.19 12.87 -21.83
C TRP A 91 -10.74 13.07 -22.31
N SER A 92 -10.26 14.32 -22.29
CA SER A 92 -8.88 14.71 -22.61
C SER A 92 -7.81 14.03 -21.75
N LEU A 93 -8.13 13.69 -20.49
CA LEU A 93 -7.23 12.95 -19.63
C LEU A 93 -7.13 11.49 -20.09
N LEU A 94 -8.27 10.84 -20.34
CA LEU A 94 -8.33 9.47 -20.85
C LEU A 94 -7.64 9.34 -22.21
N GLU A 95 -7.82 10.29 -23.12
CA GLU A 95 -7.11 10.34 -24.40
C GLU A 95 -5.59 10.48 -24.22
N SER A 96 -5.14 11.36 -23.32
CA SER A 96 -3.70 11.50 -23.05
C SER A 96 -3.12 10.22 -22.43
N ALA A 97 -3.89 9.54 -21.57
CA ALA A 97 -3.48 8.31 -20.90
C ALA A 97 -3.31 7.16 -21.91
N THR A 98 -4.24 6.99 -22.84
CA THR A 98 -4.15 5.94 -23.86
C THR A 98 -3.08 6.23 -24.91
N GLN A 99 -2.91 7.50 -25.31
CA GLN A 99 -1.77 7.92 -26.15
C GLN A 99 -0.42 7.68 -25.46
N ALA A 100 -0.32 7.91 -24.15
CA ALA A 100 0.88 7.61 -23.36
C ALA A 100 1.18 6.11 -23.35
N MET A 101 0.21 5.24 -23.03
CA MET A 101 0.42 3.79 -23.04
C MET A 101 0.89 3.28 -24.41
N ARG A 102 0.26 3.77 -25.50
CA ARG A 102 0.62 3.41 -26.87
C ARG A 102 1.99 3.92 -27.29
N SER A 103 2.42 5.11 -26.85
CA SER A 103 3.76 5.63 -27.18
C SER A 103 4.88 4.98 -26.37
N ARG A 104 4.60 4.41 -25.18
CA ARG A 104 5.61 3.81 -24.29
C ARG A 104 5.94 2.34 -24.58
N GLN A 105 4.98 1.53 -25.02
CA GLN A 105 5.23 0.14 -25.47
C GLN A 105 4.54 -0.25 -26.77
N GLY A 106 3.52 0.49 -27.22
CA GLY A 106 2.74 0.15 -28.41
C GLY A 106 2.22 -1.28 -28.33
N ASP A 107 2.48 -2.06 -29.37
CA ASP A 107 2.01 -3.43 -29.51
C ASP A 107 2.82 -4.48 -28.71
N ASN A 108 3.87 -4.09 -27.98
CA ASN A 108 4.75 -4.99 -27.20
C ASN A 108 4.17 -5.41 -25.82
N VAL A 109 2.86 -5.25 -25.60
CA VAL A 109 2.18 -5.75 -24.39
C VAL A 109 1.35 -6.98 -24.71
N GLU A 110 1.42 -8.00 -23.87
CA GLU A 110 0.70 -9.27 -24.05
C GLU A 110 -0.81 -9.10 -23.75
N PHE A 111 -1.17 -8.18 -22.83
CA PHE A 111 -2.54 -7.81 -22.49
C PHE A 111 -2.61 -6.49 -21.69
N VAL A 112 -3.83 -6.04 -21.39
CA VAL A 112 -4.13 -4.91 -20.49
C VAL A 112 -5.14 -5.35 -19.45
N LEU A 113 -4.85 -5.13 -18.16
CA LEU A 113 -5.83 -5.22 -17.08
C LEU A 113 -6.52 -3.87 -16.90
N TRP A 114 -7.84 -3.83 -17.00
CA TRP A 114 -8.64 -2.66 -16.64
C TRP A 114 -9.52 -3.01 -15.44
N THR A 115 -9.12 -2.60 -14.24
CA THR A 115 -9.80 -2.98 -12.98
C THR A 115 -11.02 -2.13 -12.62
N GLY A 116 -11.77 -1.72 -13.65
CA GLY A 116 -13.10 -1.10 -13.53
C GLY A 116 -13.10 0.40 -13.24
N ASP A 117 -14.27 0.87 -12.81
CA ASP A 117 -14.67 2.24 -12.56
C ASP A 117 -14.33 3.15 -13.75
N GLY A 118 -14.90 2.78 -14.90
CA GLY A 118 -14.90 3.62 -16.11
C GLY A 118 -15.76 4.87 -15.93
N LEU A 119 -16.88 4.74 -15.20
CA LEU A 119 -17.86 5.81 -15.03
C LEU A 119 -17.62 6.67 -13.78
N SER A 120 -17.85 7.98 -13.87
CA SER A 120 -17.84 8.87 -12.70
C SER A 120 -19.05 8.65 -11.80
N HIS A 121 -18.85 8.97 -10.51
CA HIS A 121 -19.85 8.88 -9.44
C HIS A 121 -21.15 9.63 -9.71
N SER A 122 -21.12 10.65 -10.58
CA SER A 122 -22.27 11.44 -10.98
C SER A 122 -23.25 10.66 -11.87
N THR A 123 -22.74 9.73 -12.68
CA THR A 123 -23.53 8.88 -13.58
C THR A 123 -24.36 7.81 -12.85
N ARG A 124 -24.20 7.64 -11.53
CA ARG A 124 -24.99 6.70 -10.70
C ARG A 124 -26.51 6.87 -10.83
N ARG A 125 -26.97 8.07 -11.18
CA ARG A 125 -28.40 8.41 -11.36
C ARG A 125 -28.84 8.50 -12.82
N SER A 126 -27.93 8.29 -13.77
CA SER A 126 -28.22 8.32 -15.20
C SER A 126 -28.95 7.05 -15.66
N LEU A 127 -29.69 7.14 -16.77
CA LEU A 127 -30.32 5.99 -17.41
C LEU A 127 -29.26 4.95 -17.83
N GLU A 128 -29.59 3.66 -17.67
CA GLU A 128 -28.67 2.56 -17.98
C GLU A 128 -28.23 2.53 -19.46
N SER A 129 -29.08 3.00 -20.38
CA SER A 129 -28.68 3.21 -21.78
C SER A 129 -27.51 4.19 -21.89
N HIS A 130 -27.65 5.38 -21.31
CA HIS A 130 -26.62 6.42 -21.35
C HIS A 130 -25.33 5.96 -20.64
N ARG A 131 -25.43 5.22 -19.53
CA ARG A 131 -24.29 4.62 -18.83
C ARG A 131 -23.54 3.61 -19.72
N LEU A 132 -24.27 2.76 -20.46
CA LEU A 132 -23.70 1.81 -21.42
C LEU A 132 -23.11 2.52 -22.66
N ASP A 133 -23.65 3.66 -23.07
CA ASP A 133 -23.10 4.47 -24.18
C ASP A 133 -21.78 5.14 -23.74
N LEU A 134 -21.69 5.65 -22.51
CA LEU A 134 -20.43 6.16 -21.93
C LEU A 134 -19.37 5.06 -21.79
N LEU A 135 -19.75 3.87 -21.30
CA LEU A 135 -18.86 2.70 -21.27
C LEU A 135 -18.45 2.24 -22.67
N ARG A 136 -19.31 2.39 -23.69
CA ARG A 136 -18.94 2.11 -25.09
C ARG A 136 -17.85 3.06 -25.57
N ASN A 137 -17.96 4.36 -25.30
CA ASN A 137 -16.92 5.32 -25.68
C ASN A 137 -15.55 4.93 -25.09
N ILE A 138 -15.50 4.58 -23.80
CA ILE A 138 -14.26 4.11 -23.13
C ILE A 138 -13.75 2.80 -23.76
N THR A 139 -14.66 1.85 -24.01
CA THR A 139 -14.35 0.56 -24.64
C THR A 139 -13.77 0.74 -26.04
N GLU A 140 -14.34 1.64 -26.85
CA GLU A 140 -13.83 2.00 -28.17
C GLU A 140 -12.49 2.73 -28.12
N LEU A 141 -12.28 3.65 -27.17
CA LEU A 141 -10.99 4.33 -27.00
C LEU A 141 -9.88 3.32 -26.68
N LEU A 142 -10.14 2.38 -25.76
CA LEU A 142 -9.21 1.30 -25.45
C LEU A 142 -9.00 0.36 -26.65
N GLY A 143 -10.05 -0.04 -27.36
CA GLY A 143 -9.95 -0.91 -28.55
C GLY A 143 -9.21 -0.28 -29.72
N ARG A 144 -9.34 1.04 -29.93
CA ARG A 144 -8.57 1.81 -30.93
C ARG A 144 -7.09 1.99 -30.52
N THR A 145 -6.82 1.94 -29.23
CA THR A 145 -5.46 2.06 -28.64
C THR A 145 -4.71 0.73 -28.71
N PHE A 146 -5.40 -0.37 -28.40
CA PHE A 146 -4.88 -1.73 -28.32
C PHE A 146 -5.59 -2.67 -29.31
N PRO A 147 -5.38 -2.50 -30.63
CA PRO A 147 -6.15 -3.20 -31.66
C PRO A 147 -5.77 -4.67 -31.82
N SER A 148 -4.65 -5.12 -31.25
CA SER A 148 -4.13 -6.50 -31.38
C SER A 148 -3.91 -7.20 -30.03
N GLN A 149 -4.26 -6.54 -28.92
CA GLN A 149 -3.99 -7.01 -27.56
C GLN A 149 -5.32 -7.16 -26.81
N PHE A 150 -5.39 -8.15 -25.92
CA PHE A 150 -6.58 -8.37 -25.13
C PHE A 150 -6.64 -7.38 -23.96
N VAL A 151 -7.75 -6.65 -23.85
CA VAL A 151 -8.11 -5.91 -22.63
C VAL A 151 -8.99 -6.82 -21.79
N PHE A 152 -8.65 -7.00 -20.51
CA PHE A 152 -9.43 -7.78 -19.55
C PHE A 152 -10.14 -6.81 -18.59
N PRO A 153 -11.40 -6.42 -18.90
CA PRO A 153 -12.17 -5.51 -18.06
C PRO A 153 -12.70 -6.23 -16.82
N VAL A 154 -12.71 -5.52 -15.71
CA VAL A 154 -13.36 -5.90 -14.44
C VAL A 154 -14.47 -4.91 -14.16
N LEU A 155 -15.55 -5.35 -13.50
CA LEU A 155 -16.62 -4.45 -13.09
C LEU A 155 -16.23 -3.65 -11.84
N GLY A 156 -16.12 -2.35 -12.01
CA GLY A 156 -16.10 -1.40 -10.91
C GLY A 156 -17.43 -1.31 -10.17
N HIS A 157 -17.45 -0.53 -9.09
CA HIS A 157 -18.68 -0.27 -8.35
C HIS A 157 -19.56 0.83 -9.00
N GLU A 158 -18.99 1.62 -9.90
CA GLU A 158 -19.69 2.61 -10.73
C GLU A 158 -20.22 2.05 -12.05
N ASP A 159 -19.66 0.93 -12.55
CA ASP A 159 -19.91 0.47 -13.92
C ASP A 159 -21.26 -0.25 -14.08
N GLY A 160 -21.72 -1.01 -13.10
CA GLY A 160 -23.02 -1.68 -13.18
C GLY A 160 -23.45 -2.41 -11.90
N GLN A 161 -24.55 -1.95 -11.28
CA GLN A 161 -25.07 -2.52 -10.02
C GLN A 161 -26.34 -3.39 -10.20
N ASN A 162 -26.96 -3.39 -11.40
CA ASN A 162 -28.31 -3.91 -11.63
C ASN A 162 -28.38 -5.40 -12.05
N GLY A 163 -27.27 -6.14 -12.00
CA GLY A 163 -27.21 -7.59 -12.26
C GLY A 163 -27.42 -8.06 -13.71
N ASN A 164 -27.87 -7.18 -14.63
CA ASN A 164 -28.04 -7.51 -16.05
C ASN A 164 -26.70 -7.41 -16.81
N PHE A 165 -25.82 -8.39 -16.57
CA PHE A 165 -24.49 -8.42 -17.17
C PHE A 165 -24.50 -8.73 -18.68
N HIS A 166 -25.59 -9.23 -19.25
CA HIS A 166 -25.70 -9.54 -20.70
C HIS A 166 -25.40 -8.33 -21.59
N ARG A 167 -25.92 -7.13 -21.27
CA ARG A 167 -25.65 -5.91 -22.07
C ARG A 167 -24.19 -5.44 -21.99
N LEU A 168 -23.48 -5.77 -20.92
CA LEU A 168 -22.05 -5.52 -20.75
C LEU A 168 -21.21 -6.62 -21.42
N GLY A 169 -21.69 -7.86 -21.43
CA GLY A 169 -21.10 -8.98 -22.16
C GLY A 169 -21.11 -8.71 -23.67
N GLU A 170 -22.24 -8.29 -24.23
CA GLU A 170 -22.35 -7.89 -25.64
C GLU A 170 -21.45 -6.68 -26.01
N LEU A 171 -21.14 -5.80 -25.05
CA LEU A 171 -20.17 -4.72 -25.25
C LEU A 171 -18.74 -5.27 -25.31
N TRP A 172 -18.36 -6.17 -24.40
CA TRP A 172 -16.98 -6.68 -24.26
C TRP A 172 -16.70 -7.99 -25.03
N ARG A 173 -17.66 -8.53 -25.79
CA ARG A 173 -17.53 -9.77 -26.57
C ARG A 173 -16.42 -9.79 -27.63
N HIS A 174 -15.86 -8.64 -27.99
CA HIS A 174 -14.70 -8.56 -28.89
C HIS A 174 -13.35 -8.70 -28.17
N TRP A 175 -13.35 -8.68 -26.83
CA TRP A 175 -12.19 -8.97 -25.99
C TRP A 175 -12.31 -10.32 -25.26
N LEU A 176 -13.53 -10.74 -24.92
CA LEU A 176 -13.78 -11.93 -24.10
C LEU A 176 -14.12 -13.16 -24.95
N PRO A 177 -13.46 -14.32 -24.75
CA PRO A 177 -13.84 -15.57 -25.38
C PRO A 177 -15.21 -16.07 -24.88
N LEU A 178 -15.84 -16.98 -25.62
CA LEU A 178 -17.21 -17.43 -25.37
C LEU A 178 -17.41 -18.01 -23.96
N GLU A 179 -16.43 -18.75 -23.44
CA GLU A 179 -16.43 -19.36 -22.11
C GLU A 179 -16.36 -18.30 -21.00
N ALA A 180 -15.65 -17.19 -21.26
CA ALA A 180 -15.59 -16.05 -20.37
C ALA A 180 -16.92 -15.26 -20.39
N LEU A 181 -17.51 -15.04 -21.56
CA LEU A 181 -18.84 -14.42 -21.68
C LEU A 181 -19.90 -15.24 -20.93
N GLN A 182 -19.94 -16.57 -21.14
CA GLN A 182 -20.88 -17.47 -20.45
C GLN A 182 -20.77 -17.47 -18.92
N THR A 183 -19.68 -16.98 -18.34
CA THR A 183 -19.53 -16.81 -16.88
C THR A 183 -19.77 -15.37 -16.46
N PHE A 184 -19.29 -14.40 -17.24
CA PHE A 184 -19.55 -12.97 -17.05
C PHE A 184 -21.05 -12.64 -17.08
N GLU A 185 -21.83 -13.18 -18.00
CA GLU A 185 -23.29 -12.92 -18.07
C GLU A 185 -24.05 -13.41 -16.82
N LYS A 186 -23.51 -14.40 -16.10
CA LYS A 186 -24.14 -15.01 -14.91
C LYS A 186 -23.79 -14.30 -13.61
N GLY A 187 -22.79 -13.40 -13.59
CA GLY A 187 -22.32 -12.80 -12.34
C GLY A 187 -21.22 -11.74 -12.44
N GLY A 188 -20.79 -11.33 -13.63
CA GLY A 188 -19.74 -10.34 -13.86
C GLY A 188 -18.30 -10.83 -13.64
N TYR A 189 -18.10 -12.14 -13.45
CA TYR A 189 -16.81 -12.78 -13.16
C TYR A 189 -16.50 -13.88 -14.20
N TYR A 190 -15.23 -14.09 -14.51
CA TYR A 190 -14.78 -15.02 -15.56
C TYR A 190 -13.31 -15.44 -15.41
N THR A 191 -12.83 -16.34 -16.26
CA THR A 191 -11.38 -16.63 -16.38
C THR A 191 -10.92 -16.53 -17.82
N ILE A 192 -9.69 -16.07 -18.02
CA ILE A 192 -8.95 -16.20 -19.28
C ILE A 192 -7.84 -17.23 -19.09
N GLU A 193 -7.70 -18.14 -20.04
CA GLU A 193 -6.68 -19.18 -20.09
C GLU A 193 -5.66 -18.78 -21.16
N GLN A 194 -4.46 -18.35 -20.77
CA GLN A 194 -3.42 -17.94 -21.72
C GLN A 194 -2.76 -19.18 -22.31
N THR A 195 -3.34 -19.75 -23.36
CA THR A 195 -2.98 -21.07 -23.93
C THR A 195 -1.53 -21.23 -24.40
N LYS A 196 -0.78 -20.13 -24.55
CA LYS A 196 0.65 -20.12 -24.87
C LYS A 196 1.56 -20.20 -23.63
N SER A 197 1.01 -20.08 -22.43
CA SER A 197 1.72 -20.21 -21.16
C SER A 197 0.95 -21.11 -20.19
N ARG A 198 1.30 -21.09 -18.90
CA ARG A 198 0.55 -21.78 -17.84
C ARG A 198 -0.30 -20.81 -17.00
N LEU A 199 -0.45 -19.57 -17.41
CA LEU A 199 -1.12 -18.53 -16.64
C LEU A 199 -2.64 -18.51 -16.90
N ARG A 200 -3.43 -18.67 -15.83
CA ARG A 200 -4.86 -18.34 -15.81
C ARG A 200 -5.06 -16.98 -15.13
N ILE A 201 -5.79 -16.08 -15.79
CA ILE A 201 -6.25 -14.83 -15.20
C ILE A 201 -7.67 -15.05 -14.70
N ILE A 202 -7.91 -14.87 -13.40
CA ILE A 202 -9.23 -15.00 -12.78
C ILE A 202 -9.74 -13.60 -12.47
N VAL A 203 -10.86 -13.21 -13.10
CA VAL A 203 -11.50 -11.90 -12.91
C VAL A 203 -12.70 -12.06 -11.97
N LEU A 204 -12.67 -11.34 -10.85
CA LEU A 204 -13.67 -11.36 -9.80
C LEU A 204 -14.62 -10.17 -9.89
N ASN A 205 -15.91 -10.42 -9.69
CA ASN A 205 -16.89 -9.35 -9.47
C ASN A 205 -16.97 -9.06 -7.97
N THR A 206 -16.07 -8.21 -7.50
CA THR A 206 -15.93 -7.83 -6.08
C THR A 206 -17.13 -7.06 -5.51
N ASN A 207 -18.08 -6.64 -6.36
CA ASN A 207 -19.27 -5.92 -5.93
C ASN A 207 -20.21 -6.73 -5.03
N PHE A 208 -20.18 -8.06 -5.10
CA PHE A 208 -20.93 -8.92 -4.16
C PHE A 208 -20.24 -9.07 -2.79
N MET A 209 -18.98 -8.63 -2.69
CA MET A 209 -18.17 -8.73 -1.47
C MET A 209 -18.20 -7.44 -0.64
N ARG A 210 -18.50 -6.31 -1.29
CA ARG A 210 -18.48 -4.94 -0.74
C ARG A 210 -19.29 -4.81 0.55
N HIS A 211 -18.72 -4.09 1.52
CA HIS A 211 -19.45 -3.62 2.69
C HIS A 211 -20.39 -2.45 2.31
N ASP A 212 -21.67 -2.54 2.69
CA ASP A 212 -22.66 -1.50 2.38
C ASP A 212 -23.39 -1.02 3.64
N PRO A 213 -22.93 0.09 4.25
CA PRO A 213 -23.54 0.65 5.45
C PRO A 213 -25.04 0.98 5.30
N LEU A 214 -25.50 1.26 4.07
CA LEU A 214 -26.90 1.63 3.81
C LEU A 214 -27.84 0.41 3.76
N LYS A 215 -27.32 -0.80 3.56
CA LYS A 215 -28.13 -2.03 3.59
C LYS A 215 -28.43 -2.50 5.02
N PHE A 216 -27.53 -2.24 5.98
CA PHE A 216 -27.71 -2.64 7.38
C PHE A 216 -28.58 -1.69 8.22
N THR A 217 -28.71 -0.42 7.83
CA THR A 217 -29.63 0.52 8.51
C THR A 217 -31.10 0.24 8.18
N GLN A 218 -31.41 -0.32 7.01
CA GLN A 218 -32.78 -0.69 6.64
C GLN A 218 -33.32 -1.91 7.41
N SER A 219 -32.48 -2.92 7.70
CA SER A 219 -32.91 -4.08 8.49
C SER A 219 -33.20 -3.72 9.95
N HIS A 220 -32.38 -2.87 10.57
CA HIS A 220 -32.62 -2.41 11.94
C HIS A 220 -33.85 -1.48 12.06
N SER A 221 -34.11 -0.61 11.07
CA SER A 221 -35.31 0.25 11.07
C SER A 221 -36.62 -0.50 10.77
N ALA A 222 -36.54 -1.70 10.16
CA ALA A 222 -37.67 -2.64 10.12
C ALA A 222 -37.87 -3.35 11.48
N ALA A 223 -36.80 -3.84 12.10
CA ALA A 223 -36.85 -4.55 13.39
C ALA A 223 -37.33 -3.65 14.56
N SER A 224 -37.02 -2.35 14.53
CA SER A 224 -37.37 -1.42 15.61
C SER A 224 -38.85 -1.04 15.70
N ARG A 225 -39.73 -1.52 14.80
CA ARG A 225 -41.16 -1.16 14.77
C ARG A 225 -42.07 -2.03 15.65
N GLN A 226 -41.52 -2.83 16.58
CA GLN A 226 -42.31 -3.70 17.46
C GLN A 226 -41.92 -3.62 18.95
N ARG A 227 -42.28 -2.51 19.62
CA ARG A 227 -42.93 -2.49 20.96
C ARG A 227 -43.11 -1.03 21.48
N PRO A 228 -44.11 -0.74 22.33
CA PRO A 228 -44.36 0.59 22.88
C PRO A 228 -43.84 0.78 24.33
N GLY A 229 -43.55 2.02 24.74
CA GLY A 229 -43.53 2.43 26.17
C GLY A 229 -42.42 3.40 26.59
N SER A 230 -42.82 4.62 27.00
CA SER A 230 -42.23 5.51 28.03
C SER A 230 -40.71 5.78 28.15
N GLY A 231 -40.34 7.08 28.20
CA GLY A 231 -39.60 7.59 29.40
C GLY A 231 -38.30 8.41 29.28
N ASP A 232 -38.39 9.68 28.85
CA ASP A 232 -37.48 10.82 29.20
C ASP A 232 -35.97 10.82 28.78
N SER A 233 -35.21 11.85 29.23
CA SER A 233 -34.17 12.55 28.41
C SER A 233 -33.00 13.26 29.18
N SER A 234 -32.39 14.33 28.59
CA SER A 234 -31.10 15.05 28.90
C SER A 234 -29.77 14.33 28.50
N GLU A 235 -28.66 14.98 28.08
CA GLU A 235 -28.38 15.52 26.71
C GLU A 235 -26.90 15.42 26.23
N HIS A 236 -26.67 15.19 24.90
CA HIS A 236 -25.39 15.26 24.15
C HIS A 236 -25.62 15.57 22.64
N THR A 237 -24.77 16.39 22.01
CA THR A 237 -24.90 16.85 20.60
C THR A 237 -23.83 16.26 19.66
N ASN A 238 -24.12 16.23 18.35
CA ASN A 238 -23.13 15.85 17.32
C ASN A 238 -23.42 16.53 15.97
N TYR A 239 -22.40 17.07 15.30
CA TYR A 239 -22.55 17.86 14.07
C TYR A 239 -22.66 16.96 12.82
N TYR A 240 -23.63 17.24 11.94
CA TYR A 240 -23.75 16.62 10.62
C TYR A 240 -23.91 17.65 9.50
N TYR A 241 -23.54 17.23 8.28
CA TYR A 241 -23.39 18.07 7.10
C TYR A 241 -24.68 18.79 6.67
N HIS A 242 -24.61 20.11 6.48
CA HIS A 242 -25.66 20.88 5.83
C HIS A 242 -25.66 20.67 4.31
N HIS A 243 -26.73 20.08 3.78
CA HIS A 243 -27.23 20.44 2.46
C HIS A 243 -28.38 21.46 2.64
N GLY A 244 -28.23 22.64 2.05
CA GLY A 244 -29.28 23.67 2.09
C GLY A 244 -30.32 23.46 1.00
N ASN A 245 -31.59 23.38 1.37
CA ASN A 245 -32.71 23.78 0.54
C ASN A 245 -33.88 24.23 1.45
N TYR A 246 -34.44 25.40 1.16
CA TYR A 246 -35.59 25.93 1.89
C TYR A 246 -36.86 25.16 1.50
N TYR A 247 -37.66 24.74 2.48
CA TYR A 247 -39.12 24.92 2.52
C TYR A 247 -39.62 24.72 3.96
N HIS A 248 -40.71 25.42 4.34
CA HIS A 248 -41.23 25.43 5.71
C HIS A 248 -41.95 24.12 6.11
N GLY A 249 -41.70 23.65 7.34
CA GLY A 249 -42.47 22.60 8.01
C GLY A 249 -42.10 22.50 9.50
N SER A 250 -43.04 22.81 10.39
CA SER A 250 -42.77 22.93 11.84
C SER A 250 -42.93 21.60 12.57
N ASN A 251 -41.97 21.23 13.44
CA ASN A 251 -42.19 21.08 14.89
C ASN A 251 -40.93 20.64 15.68
N ASN A 252 -40.97 20.87 17.00
CA ASN A 252 -39.86 20.69 17.95
C ASN A 252 -39.60 19.22 18.35
N GLY A 253 -38.38 18.95 18.84
CA GLY A 253 -38.03 17.73 19.59
C GLY A 253 -36.53 17.59 19.88
N TYR A 254 -36.05 18.21 20.96
CA TYR A 254 -34.66 18.02 21.45
C TYR A 254 -34.52 16.63 22.11
N TYR A 255 -33.38 15.95 21.92
CA TYR A 255 -33.15 14.58 22.43
C TYR A 255 -31.68 14.24 22.73
N ALA A 256 -31.52 13.21 23.59
CA ALA A 256 -30.69 13.36 24.79
C ALA A 256 -30.84 12.12 25.73
N ALA A 257 -29.87 11.37 26.32
CA ALA A 257 -28.39 11.24 26.29
C ALA A 257 -27.49 11.67 27.52
N VAL A 258 -27.56 10.96 28.68
CA VAL A 258 -26.48 10.83 29.72
C VAL A 258 -26.38 9.35 30.21
N PRO A 259 -25.52 8.99 31.21
CA PRO A 259 -24.21 8.35 31.06
C PRO A 259 -24.24 6.80 30.95
N ALA A 260 -23.08 6.20 30.66
CA ALA A 260 -22.90 4.76 30.53
C ALA A 260 -22.45 4.05 31.83
N THR A 261 -23.00 2.86 32.09
CA THR A 261 -22.41 1.82 32.94
C THR A 261 -22.71 0.40 32.43
N ASP A 262 -21.69 -0.46 32.51
CA ASP A 262 -21.73 -1.94 32.58
C ASP A 262 -21.89 -2.83 31.32
N GLY A 263 -21.13 -3.93 31.33
CA GLY A 263 -21.51 -5.27 30.89
C GLY A 263 -21.64 -5.63 29.40
N GLY A 264 -21.85 -4.68 28.50
CA GLY A 264 -22.25 -4.96 27.11
C GLY A 264 -21.17 -5.55 26.19
N GLN A 265 -21.19 -6.86 25.93
CA GLN A 265 -20.38 -7.47 24.86
C GLN A 265 -20.73 -6.88 23.48
N THR A 266 -19.73 -6.35 22.77
CA THR A 266 -19.85 -5.91 21.37
C THR A 266 -20.05 -7.11 20.45
N ARG A 267 -21.31 -7.49 20.21
CA ARG A 267 -21.68 -8.50 19.21
C ARG A 267 -21.20 -8.06 17.82
N ALA A 268 -20.39 -8.89 17.18
CA ALA A 268 -19.85 -8.62 15.85
C ALA A 268 -20.96 -8.37 14.83
N LEU A 269 -20.81 -7.31 14.02
CA LEU A 269 -21.72 -6.94 12.94
C LEU A 269 -21.46 -7.82 11.71
N SER A 270 -21.78 -9.11 11.85
CA SER A 270 -21.51 -10.15 10.85
C SER A 270 -22.41 -9.98 9.61
N GLY A 271 -21.94 -9.13 8.68
CA GLY A 271 -22.64 -8.86 7.43
C GLY A 271 -22.93 -10.14 6.65
N ALA A 272 -24.22 -10.39 6.39
CA ALA A 272 -24.69 -11.59 5.70
C ALA A 272 -24.10 -11.69 4.28
N GLU A 273 -23.86 -12.92 3.83
CA GLU A 273 -23.48 -13.21 2.44
C GLU A 273 -24.71 -13.12 1.54
N SER A 274 -24.51 -12.57 0.34
CA SER A 274 -25.51 -12.63 -0.72
C SER A 274 -25.40 -13.97 -1.46
N HIS A 275 -26.47 -14.39 -2.14
CA HIS A 275 -26.42 -15.66 -2.88
C HIS A 275 -25.39 -15.60 -4.02
N GLU A 276 -25.20 -14.42 -4.61
CA GLU A 276 -24.24 -14.12 -5.66
C GLU A 276 -22.80 -14.21 -5.14
N SER A 277 -22.53 -13.70 -3.93
CA SER A 277 -21.20 -13.81 -3.30
C SER A 277 -20.86 -15.27 -3.02
N GLN A 278 -21.81 -16.06 -2.51
CA GLN A 278 -21.62 -17.51 -2.30
C GLN A 278 -21.33 -18.25 -3.62
N ARG A 279 -22.11 -18.03 -4.68
CA ARG A 279 -21.88 -18.66 -5.99
C ARG A 279 -20.48 -18.35 -6.55
N GLN A 280 -20.02 -17.09 -6.42
CA GLN A 280 -18.68 -16.70 -6.88
C GLN A 280 -17.58 -17.37 -6.03
N TRP A 281 -17.77 -17.57 -4.73
CA TRP A 281 -16.80 -18.28 -3.90
C TRP A 281 -16.71 -19.78 -4.23
N GLU A 282 -17.84 -20.44 -4.49
CA GLU A 282 -17.89 -21.84 -4.91
C GLU A 282 -17.23 -22.02 -6.29
N TRP A 283 -17.50 -21.11 -7.23
CA TRP A 283 -16.84 -21.05 -8.54
C TRP A 283 -15.33 -20.79 -8.42
N LEU A 284 -14.90 -19.83 -7.59
CA LEU A 284 -13.49 -19.50 -7.40
C LEU A 284 -12.70 -20.68 -6.83
N GLU A 285 -13.24 -21.38 -5.83
CA GLU A 285 -12.58 -22.57 -5.29
C GLU A 285 -12.50 -23.70 -6.34
N ALA A 286 -13.55 -23.90 -7.15
CA ALA A 286 -13.52 -24.86 -8.26
C ALA A 286 -12.46 -24.52 -9.33
N VAL A 287 -12.32 -23.24 -9.69
CA VAL A 287 -11.29 -22.75 -10.62
C VAL A 287 -9.89 -22.94 -10.04
N LEU A 288 -9.66 -22.60 -8.77
CA LEU A 288 -8.35 -22.79 -8.11
C LEU A 288 -7.99 -24.28 -7.98
N VAL A 289 -8.97 -25.16 -7.72
CA VAL A 289 -8.78 -26.62 -7.77
C VAL A 289 -8.41 -27.10 -9.17
N LYS A 290 -9.09 -26.63 -10.24
CA LYS A 290 -8.74 -26.94 -11.64
C LYS A 290 -7.29 -26.51 -11.93
N SER A 291 -6.98 -25.24 -11.64
CA SER A 291 -5.69 -24.63 -11.93
C SER A 291 -4.54 -25.37 -11.24
N SER A 292 -4.71 -25.69 -9.95
CA SER A 292 -3.75 -26.47 -9.16
C SER A 292 -3.53 -27.88 -9.71
N ARG A 293 -4.59 -28.59 -10.11
CA ARG A 293 -4.49 -29.93 -10.73
C ARG A 293 -3.80 -29.89 -12.09
N ASN A 294 -4.07 -28.86 -12.88
CA ASN A 294 -3.49 -28.65 -14.21
C ASN A 294 -2.04 -28.14 -14.17
N LYS A 295 -1.51 -27.78 -12.99
CA LYS A 295 -0.20 -27.11 -12.81
C LYS A 295 -0.13 -25.75 -13.52
N GLU A 296 -1.27 -25.06 -13.55
CA GLU A 296 -1.40 -23.67 -13.97
C GLU A 296 -0.99 -22.74 -12.82
N THR A 297 -0.42 -21.59 -13.17
CA THR A 297 -0.28 -20.44 -12.27
C THR A 297 -1.43 -19.45 -12.47
N VAL A 298 -1.65 -18.59 -11.48
CA VAL A 298 -2.86 -17.77 -11.37
C VAL A 298 -2.53 -16.32 -11.08
N TYR A 299 -3.17 -15.41 -11.82
CA TYR A 299 -3.41 -14.04 -11.40
C TYR A 299 -4.86 -13.89 -10.92
N ILE A 300 -5.07 -13.27 -9.76
CA ILE A 300 -6.41 -12.88 -9.30
C ILE A 300 -6.57 -11.38 -9.53
N VAL A 301 -7.63 -10.99 -10.24
CA VAL A 301 -7.89 -9.60 -10.62
C VAL A 301 -9.28 -9.23 -10.13
N GLY A 302 -9.40 -8.08 -9.47
CA GLY A 302 -10.66 -7.54 -8.99
C GLY A 302 -10.66 -6.02 -9.05
N HIS A 303 -11.76 -5.38 -8.69
CA HIS A 303 -11.81 -3.92 -8.54
C HIS A 303 -11.50 -3.53 -7.08
N MET A 304 -12.38 -3.93 -6.15
CA MET A 304 -12.24 -3.66 -4.71
C MET A 304 -11.30 -4.66 -4.03
N PRO A 305 -10.24 -4.21 -3.33
CA PRO A 305 -9.32 -5.09 -2.61
C PRO A 305 -9.90 -5.64 -1.29
N PRO A 306 -9.36 -6.76 -0.77
CA PRO A 306 -9.59 -7.22 0.60
C PRO A 306 -8.78 -6.40 1.63
N GLY A 307 -9.18 -6.47 2.90
CA GLY A 307 -8.56 -5.70 3.97
C GLY A 307 -8.95 -4.21 3.98
N SER A 308 -8.14 -3.40 4.66
CA SER A 308 -8.48 -2.00 4.97
C SER A 308 -7.92 -0.99 3.97
N ASP A 309 -8.57 0.18 3.85
CA ASP A 309 -7.99 1.41 3.28
C ASP A 309 -6.80 1.89 4.14
N GLU A 310 -5.65 2.17 3.52
CA GLU A 310 -4.46 2.59 4.25
C GLU A 310 -4.36 4.11 4.54
N ARG A 311 -5.12 4.94 3.82
CA ARG A 311 -5.17 6.39 3.95
C ARG A 311 -6.26 6.86 4.91
N GLN A 312 -7.33 6.07 5.09
CA GLN A 312 -8.35 6.35 6.11
C GLN A 312 -7.73 6.16 7.51
N VAL A 313 -7.78 7.20 8.35
CA VAL A 313 -7.24 7.18 9.73
C VAL A 313 -8.37 7.36 10.75
N GLY A 314 -8.21 6.76 11.94
CA GLY A 314 -9.10 6.92 13.10
C GLY A 314 -10.30 5.96 13.14
N ASN A 315 -10.97 5.91 14.29
CA ASN A 315 -11.96 4.87 14.64
C ASN A 315 -13.35 5.07 13.99
N GLY A 316 -13.41 5.51 12.73
CA GLY A 316 -14.67 5.62 11.98
C GLY A 316 -15.31 4.23 11.78
N PRO A 317 -16.51 3.95 12.31
CA PRO A 317 -17.01 2.59 12.51
C PRO A 317 -17.26 1.78 11.23
N ASN A 318 -17.27 2.43 10.07
CA ASN A 318 -17.43 1.81 8.76
C ASN A 318 -16.34 2.25 7.75
N GLY A 319 -15.36 3.06 8.18
CA GLY A 319 -14.48 3.79 7.26
C GLY A 319 -13.37 2.94 6.62
N HIS A 320 -12.94 1.88 7.31
CA HIS A 320 -11.77 1.10 6.89
C HIS A 320 -12.09 -0.08 5.98
N SER A 321 -13.30 -0.65 6.05
CA SER A 321 -13.57 -2.00 5.53
C SER A 321 -14.22 -2.02 4.14
N THR A 322 -13.46 -2.44 3.13
CA THR A 322 -13.91 -2.56 1.73
C THR A 322 -14.90 -3.71 1.53
N PHE A 323 -14.56 -4.93 2.01
CA PHE A 323 -15.43 -6.10 2.00
C PHE A 323 -16.19 -6.27 3.33
N THR A 324 -17.30 -7.00 3.34
CA THR A 324 -17.85 -7.52 4.62
C THR A 324 -16.85 -8.49 5.28
N GLU A 325 -16.80 -8.53 6.61
CA GLU A 325 -15.87 -9.37 7.38
C GLU A 325 -15.90 -10.85 6.92
N LYS A 326 -17.10 -11.42 6.76
CA LYS A 326 -17.27 -12.82 6.32
C LYS A 326 -16.74 -13.08 4.90
N ASN A 327 -16.96 -12.14 3.96
CA ASN A 327 -16.42 -12.23 2.59
C ASN A 327 -14.88 -12.06 2.60
N ASN A 328 -14.36 -11.16 3.41
CA ASN A 328 -12.93 -10.92 3.58
C ASN A 328 -12.20 -12.17 4.11
N SER A 329 -12.68 -12.78 5.19
CA SER A 329 -12.10 -14.03 5.72
C SER A 329 -12.28 -15.22 4.76
N LYS A 330 -13.33 -15.26 3.93
CA LYS A 330 -13.45 -16.24 2.83
C LYS A 330 -12.37 -16.05 1.77
N TYR A 331 -12.14 -14.82 1.30
CA TYR A 331 -11.10 -14.50 0.34
C TYR A 331 -9.71 -14.91 0.86
N LEU A 332 -9.36 -14.46 2.07
CA LEU A 332 -8.08 -14.76 2.70
C LEU A 332 -7.85 -16.27 2.89
N ARG A 333 -8.88 -17.04 3.25
CA ARG A 333 -8.78 -18.51 3.36
C ARG A 333 -8.43 -19.15 2.01
N LEU A 334 -9.09 -18.74 0.92
CA LEU A 334 -8.80 -19.27 -0.42
C LEU A 334 -7.39 -18.90 -0.88
N VAL A 335 -6.98 -17.65 -0.71
CA VAL A 335 -5.62 -17.21 -1.10
C VAL A 335 -4.54 -17.90 -0.26
N ARG A 336 -4.74 -18.11 1.06
CA ARG A 336 -3.82 -18.93 1.87
C ARG A 336 -3.70 -20.35 1.31
N LYS A 337 -4.84 -21.00 1.07
CA LYS A 337 -4.94 -22.42 0.62
C LYS A 337 -4.31 -22.67 -0.75
N TYR A 338 -4.40 -21.72 -1.68
CA TYR A 338 -3.89 -21.84 -3.05
C TYR A 338 -2.68 -20.93 -3.34
N SER A 339 -2.04 -20.39 -2.29
CA SER A 339 -0.92 -19.44 -2.39
C SER A 339 0.22 -19.91 -3.30
N SER A 340 0.51 -21.22 -3.33
CA SER A 340 1.56 -21.83 -4.15
C SER A 340 1.36 -21.76 -5.68
N ILE A 341 0.18 -21.35 -6.16
CA ILE A 341 -0.08 -21.08 -7.59
C ILE A 341 -0.39 -19.61 -7.89
N ILE A 342 -0.58 -18.76 -6.88
CA ILE A 342 -0.98 -17.35 -7.06
C ILE A 342 0.26 -16.47 -7.21
N GLN A 343 0.59 -16.14 -8.47
CA GLN A 343 1.80 -15.39 -8.86
C GLN A 343 1.61 -13.87 -8.82
N GLY A 344 0.39 -13.39 -8.57
CA GLY A 344 0.07 -11.97 -8.42
C GLY A 344 -1.42 -11.74 -8.20
N GLN A 345 -1.74 -10.62 -7.57
CA GLN A 345 -3.12 -10.18 -7.33
C GLN A 345 -3.22 -8.67 -7.58
N PHE A 346 -4.24 -8.22 -8.32
CA PHE A 346 -4.28 -6.87 -8.92
C PHE A 346 -5.66 -6.21 -8.74
N PHE A 347 -5.67 -5.01 -8.15
CA PHE A 347 -6.89 -4.27 -7.77
C PHE A 347 -6.73 -2.75 -7.94
N GLY A 348 -7.81 -1.99 -7.73
CA GLY A 348 -7.87 -0.53 -7.74
C GLY A 348 -8.67 0.00 -6.55
N HIS A 349 -9.70 0.81 -6.82
CA HIS A 349 -10.73 1.33 -5.89
C HIS A 349 -10.25 2.33 -4.81
N LEU A 350 -9.04 2.17 -4.26
CA LEU A 350 -8.52 3.07 -3.21
C LEU A 350 -7.83 4.34 -3.77
N HIS A 351 -7.75 4.46 -5.10
CA HIS A 351 -7.09 5.56 -5.81
C HIS A 351 -5.64 5.78 -5.33
N SER A 352 -4.96 4.71 -4.93
CA SER A 352 -3.67 4.77 -4.22
C SER A 352 -2.66 3.77 -4.76
N ASP A 353 -1.39 4.19 -4.75
CA ASP A 353 -0.29 3.25 -4.94
C ASP A 353 -0.01 2.55 -3.60
N SER A 354 -0.39 1.28 -3.49
CA SER A 354 -0.20 0.51 -2.27
C SER A 354 -0.19 -0.98 -2.56
N PHE A 355 0.19 -1.76 -1.54
CA PHE A 355 0.25 -3.22 -1.61
C PHE A 355 -0.32 -3.85 -0.32
N ARG A 356 -0.60 -5.15 -0.36
CA ARG A 356 -1.06 -5.95 0.79
C ARG A 356 -0.31 -7.28 0.83
N ILE A 357 -0.12 -7.84 2.03
CA ILE A 357 0.59 -9.11 2.23
C ILE A 357 -0.35 -10.13 2.88
N VAL A 358 -0.56 -11.26 2.21
CA VAL A 358 -1.33 -12.38 2.77
C VAL A 358 -0.37 -13.32 3.52
N TYR A 359 -0.56 -13.41 4.83
CA TYR A 359 0.16 -14.35 5.68
C TYR A 359 -0.60 -15.67 5.78
N SER A 360 0.14 -16.77 5.87
CA SER A 360 -0.33 -18.08 6.33
C SER A 360 -0.73 -18.03 7.81
N ASP A 361 -1.47 -19.03 8.27
CA ASP A 361 -1.79 -19.19 9.69
C ASP A 361 -0.52 -19.48 10.53
N MET A 362 0.56 -19.95 9.87
CA MET A 362 1.97 -19.97 10.32
C MET A 362 2.62 -18.59 10.60
N GLY A 363 1.95 -17.48 10.31
CA GLY A 363 2.54 -16.13 10.36
C GLY A 363 3.57 -15.83 9.26
N LYS A 364 3.81 -16.74 8.30
CA LYS A 364 4.74 -16.53 7.17
C LYS A 364 4.03 -15.83 6.00
N PRO A 365 4.64 -14.84 5.32
CA PRO A 365 4.04 -14.16 4.17
C PRO A 365 4.03 -15.07 2.93
N VAL A 366 2.84 -15.46 2.43
CA VAL A 366 2.67 -16.47 1.36
C VAL A 366 2.12 -15.95 0.05
N SER A 367 1.51 -14.76 0.01
CA SER A 367 1.14 -14.10 -1.24
C SER A 367 1.05 -12.59 -1.05
N TRP A 368 0.94 -11.84 -2.13
CA TRP A 368 0.88 -10.38 -2.14
C TRP A 368 -0.22 -9.87 -3.07
N ILE A 369 -0.62 -8.62 -2.87
CA ILE A 369 -1.58 -7.89 -3.68
C ILE A 369 -0.97 -6.53 -4.04
N MET A 370 -1.07 -6.13 -5.31
CA MET A 370 -0.76 -4.78 -5.76
C MET A 370 -2.06 -4.05 -6.07
N MET A 371 -2.17 -2.81 -5.60
CA MET A 371 -3.23 -1.89 -6.00
C MET A 371 -2.60 -0.81 -6.87
N ALA A 372 -3.30 -0.45 -7.96
CA ALA A 372 -2.90 0.64 -8.81
C ALA A 372 -3.60 1.95 -8.37
N PRO A 373 -2.92 3.10 -8.45
CA PRO A 373 -3.58 4.38 -8.33
C PRO A 373 -4.51 4.63 -9.52
N SER A 374 -5.49 5.50 -9.31
CA SER A 374 -6.50 5.86 -10.30
C SER A 374 -5.95 6.73 -11.44
N VAL A 375 -6.63 6.70 -12.59
CA VAL A 375 -6.48 7.76 -13.60
C VAL A 375 -7.24 9.02 -13.16
N THR A 376 -8.37 8.92 -12.45
CA THR A 376 -9.01 10.12 -11.88
C THR A 376 -8.12 10.80 -10.83
N PRO A 377 -7.95 12.14 -10.88
CA PRO A 377 -7.27 12.88 -9.83
C PRO A 377 -8.19 13.23 -8.65
N ARG A 378 -9.47 12.80 -8.69
CA ARG A 378 -10.51 13.24 -7.76
C ARG A 378 -10.15 12.98 -6.29
N LYS A 379 -10.12 14.07 -5.53
CA LYS A 379 -9.95 14.11 -4.09
C LYS A 379 -11.12 13.43 -3.39
N MET A 380 -10.79 12.38 -2.66
CA MET A 380 -11.65 11.71 -1.71
C MET A 380 -11.42 12.30 -0.31
N ASN A 381 -12.21 11.88 0.68
CA ASN A 381 -12.04 12.30 2.08
C ASN A 381 -10.63 12.01 2.64
N VAL A 382 -9.95 11.01 2.06
CA VAL A 382 -8.61 10.52 2.44
C VAL A 382 -7.46 11.18 1.67
N GLY A 383 -7.74 12.10 0.74
CA GLY A 383 -6.73 12.77 -0.08
C GLY A 383 -6.99 12.68 -1.58
N ALA A 384 -6.02 13.14 -2.38
CA ALA A 384 -6.02 13.09 -3.83
C ALA A 384 -4.72 12.45 -4.34
N ASN A 385 -4.66 12.22 -5.65
CA ASN A 385 -3.47 11.73 -6.34
C ASN A 385 -3.34 12.40 -7.71
N ASN A 386 -2.14 12.36 -8.29
CA ASN A 386 -2.02 12.58 -9.73
C ASN A 386 -2.60 11.38 -10.50
N PRO A 387 -3.05 11.58 -11.75
CA PRO A 387 -3.40 10.49 -12.65
C PRO A 387 -2.24 9.50 -12.81
N GLY A 388 -2.51 8.22 -12.56
CA GLY A 388 -1.52 7.14 -12.58
C GLY A 388 -1.88 5.98 -13.52
N MET A 389 -0.86 5.26 -13.98
CA MET A 389 -0.99 4.00 -14.74
C MET A 389 0.25 3.13 -14.53
N ARG A 390 0.14 1.81 -14.64
CA ARG A 390 1.25 0.91 -14.29
C ARG A 390 1.58 -0.08 -15.41
N LEU A 391 2.85 -0.18 -15.77
CA LEU A 391 3.37 -1.16 -16.72
C LEU A 391 4.11 -2.25 -15.96
N TYR A 392 3.54 -3.44 -15.87
CA TYR A 392 4.21 -4.61 -15.29
C TYR A 392 5.15 -5.26 -16.30
N LYS A 393 6.25 -5.82 -15.78
CA LYS A 393 7.19 -6.70 -16.46
C LYS A 393 7.11 -8.07 -15.81
N PHE A 394 6.91 -9.13 -16.60
CA PHE A 394 6.72 -10.49 -16.07
C PHE A 394 7.41 -11.55 -16.94
N GLU A 395 7.65 -12.73 -16.38
CA GLU A 395 8.03 -13.93 -17.15
C GLU A 395 6.75 -14.58 -17.70
N THR A 396 6.64 -14.72 -19.02
CA THR A 396 5.38 -15.16 -19.64
C THR A 396 4.99 -16.58 -19.31
N ASP A 397 5.98 -17.44 -19.03
CA ASP A 397 5.80 -18.88 -19.00
C ASP A 397 5.33 -19.37 -17.61
N THR A 398 5.82 -18.69 -16.55
CA THR A 398 5.45 -18.93 -15.15
C THR A 398 4.44 -17.93 -14.60
N GLY A 399 4.30 -16.76 -15.23
CA GLY A 399 3.54 -15.64 -14.67
C GLY A 399 4.26 -14.86 -13.56
N GLN A 400 5.53 -15.13 -13.25
CA GLN A 400 6.23 -14.39 -12.19
C GLN A 400 6.37 -12.91 -12.56
N VAL A 401 5.84 -12.00 -11.72
CA VAL A 401 6.11 -10.56 -11.84
C VAL A 401 7.56 -10.28 -11.46
N LEU A 402 8.26 -9.56 -12.34
CA LEU A 402 9.68 -9.25 -12.21
C LEU A 402 9.91 -7.79 -11.78
N ASP A 403 9.08 -6.86 -12.24
CA ASP A 403 9.08 -5.45 -11.83
C ASP A 403 7.75 -4.78 -12.25
N TYR A 404 7.55 -3.52 -11.86
CA TYR A 404 6.67 -2.60 -12.59
C TYR A 404 7.26 -1.20 -12.68
N THR A 405 6.95 -0.50 -13.78
CA THR A 405 7.11 0.95 -13.89
C THR A 405 5.77 1.61 -13.54
N GLN A 406 5.76 2.41 -12.48
CA GLN A 406 4.67 3.35 -12.23
C GLN A 406 4.87 4.57 -13.14
N TYR A 407 3.84 4.96 -13.88
CA TYR A 407 3.81 6.21 -14.64
C TYR A 407 2.78 7.16 -14.03
N TYR A 408 3.02 8.46 -14.20
CA TYR A 408 2.10 9.50 -13.77
C TYR A 408 2.06 10.70 -14.72
N LEU A 409 0.96 11.44 -14.65
CA LEU A 409 0.85 12.78 -15.21
C LEU A 409 0.94 13.80 -14.09
N ASP A 410 1.86 14.75 -14.17
CA ASP A 410 1.91 15.87 -13.23
C ASP A 410 0.79 16.87 -13.59
N LEU A 411 -0.35 16.81 -12.90
CA LEU A 411 -1.59 17.44 -13.36
C LEU A 411 -1.50 18.98 -13.40
N GLU A 412 -0.83 19.59 -12.41
CA GLU A 412 -0.62 21.03 -12.36
C GLU A 412 0.31 21.49 -13.49
N GLN A 413 1.40 20.76 -13.73
CA GLN A 413 2.30 21.03 -14.85
C GLN A 413 1.60 20.86 -16.20
N ALA A 414 0.82 19.78 -16.38
CA ALA A 414 0.11 19.48 -17.62
C ALA A 414 -0.96 20.54 -17.96
N ASN A 415 -1.72 20.99 -16.95
CA ASN A 415 -2.67 22.08 -17.10
C ASN A 415 -1.97 23.42 -17.43
N THR A 416 -0.83 23.70 -16.79
CA THR A 416 -0.06 24.94 -17.02
C THR A 416 0.59 24.98 -18.40
N ALA A 417 1.14 23.85 -18.86
CA ALA A 417 1.76 23.71 -20.18
C ALA A 417 0.74 23.50 -21.32
N MET A 418 -0.51 23.16 -21.00
CA MET A 418 -1.56 22.70 -21.92
C MET A 418 -1.21 21.41 -22.71
N GLU A 419 -0.19 20.68 -22.25
CA GLU A 419 0.36 19.44 -22.81
C GLU A 419 0.50 18.35 -21.74
N ALA A 420 -0.03 17.14 -22.01
CA ALA A 420 -0.07 16.05 -21.04
C ALA A 420 1.17 15.13 -21.12
N THR A 421 2.28 15.58 -20.53
CA THR A 421 3.54 14.82 -20.51
C THR A 421 3.53 13.71 -19.45
N TRP A 422 3.08 12.52 -19.83
CA TRP A 422 3.13 11.32 -18.99
C TRP A 422 4.57 10.78 -18.85
N GLN A 423 5.04 10.65 -17.61
CA GLN A 423 6.42 10.28 -17.28
C GLN A 423 6.50 9.14 -16.26
N ALA A 424 7.62 8.42 -16.25
CA ALA A 424 7.87 7.38 -15.26
C ALA A 424 8.05 8.02 -13.88
N GLU A 425 7.32 7.52 -12.89
CA GLU A 425 7.44 7.94 -11.49
C GLU A 425 8.60 7.18 -10.81
N TYR A 426 8.54 5.85 -10.88
CA TYR A 426 9.55 4.93 -10.35
C TYR A 426 9.41 3.51 -10.92
N ASN A 427 10.43 2.68 -10.71
CA ASN A 427 10.38 1.23 -10.89
C ASN A 427 10.40 0.54 -9.51
N LEU A 428 9.52 -0.43 -9.26
CA LEU A 428 9.33 -1.04 -7.93
C LEU A 428 10.62 -1.60 -7.33
N THR A 429 11.45 -2.28 -8.12
CA THR A 429 12.56 -3.09 -7.60
C THR A 429 13.81 -2.28 -7.16
N THR A 430 14.99 -2.62 -7.65
CA THR A 430 16.29 -2.19 -7.11
C THR A 430 16.49 -0.67 -7.15
N GLN A 431 15.82 0.01 -8.08
CA GLN A 431 15.98 1.45 -8.30
C GLN A 431 15.26 2.33 -7.26
N TYR A 432 14.10 1.90 -6.73
CA TYR A 432 13.30 2.73 -5.83
C TYR A 432 13.27 2.22 -4.39
N TYR A 433 12.80 0.99 -4.17
CA TYR A 433 12.75 0.38 -2.83
C TYR A 433 13.96 -0.51 -2.53
N GLY A 434 14.75 -0.89 -3.53
CA GLY A 434 15.94 -1.73 -3.34
C GLY A 434 15.63 -3.24 -3.29
N LEU A 435 14.45 -3.67 -3.77
CA LEU A 435 14.06 -5.08 -3.80
C LEU A 435 14.84 -5.83 -4.89
N ALA A 436 15.32 -7.03 -4.58
CA ALA A 436 15.94 -7.92 -5.57
C ALA A 436 14.91 -8.71 -6.40
N GLU A 437 13.69 -8.89 -5.87
CA GLU A 437 12.60 -9.69 -6.44
C GLU A 437 11.24 -9.21 -5.92
N VAL A 438 10.15 -9.54 -6.63
CA VAL A 438 8.77 -9.19 -6.21
C VAL A 438 8.12 -10.38 -5.50
N THR A 439 8.55 -10.64 -4.26
CA THR A 439 8.01 -11.73 -3.42
C THR A 439 7.31 -11.21 -2.16
N SER A 440 6.46 -12.05 -1.59
CA SER A 440 5.72 -11.75 -0.35
C SER A 440 6.66 -11.47 0.83
N LEU A 441 7.85 -12.08 0.85
CA LEU A 441 8.90 -11.83 1.84
C LEU A 441 9.63 -10.51 1.59
N ALA A 442 10.00 -10.20 0.34
CA ALA A 442 10.62 -8.93 -0.01
C ALA A 442 9.70 -7.73 0.33
N LEU A 443 8.41 -7.85 0.03
CA LEU A 443 7.39 -6.85 0.36
C LEU A 443 7.10 -6.77 1.87
N HIS A 444 7.17 -7.88 2.61
CA HIS A 444 7.11 -7.85 4.08
C HIS A 444 8.31 -7.10 4.68
N ASN A 445 9.52 -7.37 4.20
CA ASN A 445 10.73 -6.69 4.67
C ASN A 445 10.69 -5.18 4.33
N LEU A 446 10.05 -4.78 3.22
CA LEU A 446 9.78 -3.37 2.92
C LEU A 446 8.78 -2.75 3.89
N ALA A 447 7.66 -3.44 4.16
CA ALA A 447 6.63 -2.94 5.08
C ALA A 447 7.15 -2.80 6.52
N ASP A 448 7.97 -3.75 7.00
CA ASP A 448 8.57 -3.72 8.34
C ASP A 448 9.43 -2.47 8.58
N ARG A 449 10.14 -2.00 7.53
CA ARG A 449 10.93 -0.76 7.57
C ARG A 449 10.08 0.49 7.84
N PHE A 450 8.78 0.47 7.52
CA PHE A 450 7.86 1.60 7.80
C PHE A 450 7.56 1.77 9.30
N THR A 451 7.91 0.79 10.15
CA THR A 451 7.83 0.94 11.61
C THR A 451 8.89 1.87 12.19
N ASN A 452 9.92 2.23 11.41
CA ASN A 452 10.95 3.20 11.76
C ASN A 452 10.72 4.53 11.02
N LEU A 453 10.41 5.59 11.77
CA LEU A 453 10.14 6.92 11.18
C LEU A 453 11.39 7.62 10.65
N ASP A 454 12.58 7.24 11.11
CA ASP A 454 13.86 7.73 10.57
C ASP A 454 14.20 7.08 9.22
N ASP A 455 13.37 6.14 8.72
CA ASP A 455 13.65 5.40 7.49
C ASP A 455 13.12 6.11 6.22
N PRO A 456 13.99 6.44 5.24
CA PRO A 456 13.57 7.12 4.02
C PRO A 456 12.65 6.27 3.13
N LEU A 457 12.53 4.96 3.35
CA LEU A 457 11.61 4.11 2.59
C LEU A 457 10.13 4.43 2.88
N LEU A 458 9.78 4.83 4.11
CA LEU A 458 8.42 5.30 4.44
C LEU A 458 8.09 6.59 3.67
N ALA A 459 9.00 7.56 3.65
CA ALA A 459 8.80 8.82 2.93
C ALA A 459 8.69 8.62 1.41
N LYS A 460 9.47 7.68 0.85
CA LYS A 460 9.30 7.22 -0.55
C LYS A 460 7.92 6.61 -0.78
N TYR A 461 7.55 5.62 0.03
CA TYR A 461 6.27 4.92 -0.09
C TYR A 461 5.08 5.89 0.02
N TYR A 462 5.08 6.78 1.00
CA TYR A 462 3.99 7.74 1.20
C TYR A 462 3.87 8.74 0.04
N ARG A 463 4.99 9.13 -0.57
CA ARG A 463 5.01 9.96 -1.78
C ARG A 463 4.49 9.21 -3.01
N ALA A 464 4.85 7.93 -3.17
CA ALA A 464 4.32 7.08 -4.23
C ALA A 464 2.82 6.84 -4.03
N ASN A 465 2.36 6.67 -2.79
CA ASN A 465 0.95 6.42 -2.45
C ASN A 465 0.00 7.49 -2.98
N SER A 466 0.39 8.77 -2.92
CA SER A 466 -0.35 9.90 -3.51
C SER A 466 0.02 10.18 -4.98
N VAL A 467 0.84 9.34 -5.63
CA VAL A 467 1.39 9.56 -6.98
C VAL A 467 2.05 10.95 -7.07
N ARG A 468 2.86 11.29 -6.07
CA ARG A 468 3.52 12.60 -5.88
C ARG A 468 2.60 13.80 -5.68
N TYR A 469 1.28 13.63 -5.54
CA TYR A 469 0.40 14.72 -5.10
C TYR A 469 0.82 15.23 -3.70
N VAL A 470 0.71 16.53 -3.47
CA VAL A 470 1.23 17.20 -2.28
C VAL A 470 0.43 16.79 -1.03
N SER A 471 1.05 15.93 -0.22
CA SER A 471 0.55 15.47 1.07
C SER A 471 1.38 16.03 2.24
N ASN A 472 0.80 16.03 3.44
CA ASN A 472 1.51 16.37 4.68
C ASN A 472 2.60 15.32 4.98
N GLN A 473 3.49 15.59 5.93
CA GLN A 473 4.42 14.54 6.40
C GLN A 473 3.66 13.42 7.12
N CYS A 474 3.96 12.17 6.81
CA CYS A 474 3.38 11.00 7.46
C CYS A 474 3.98 10.83 8.86
N ASP A 475 3.18 11.10 9.89
CA ASP A 475 3.58 10.95 11.30
C ASP A 475 3.52 9.49 11.79
N GLY A 476 3.76 9.28 13.09
CA GLY A 476 3.70 7.95 13.70
C GLY A 476 2.33 7.26 13.67
N VAL A 477 1.23 8.01 13.56
CA VAL A 477 -0.13 7.45 13.44
C VAL A 477 -0.40 7.06 11.99
N CYS A 478 -0.01 7.91 11.04
CA CYS A 478 -0.03 7.64 9.61
C CYS A 478 0.80 6.40 9.26
N ALA A 479 2.06 6.33 9.72
CA ALA A 479 2.97 5.21 9.46
C ALA A 479 2.41 3.88 10.00
N LEU A 480 1.87 3.90 11.22
CA LEU A 480 1.20 2.77 11.84
C LEU A 480 -0.03 2.33 11.03
N ASN A 481 -0.87 3.26 10.59
CA ASN A 481 -2.07 2.95 9.80
C ASN A 481 -1.72 2.26 8.49
N HIS A 482 -0.72 2.78 7.76
CA HIS A 482 -0.19 2.14 6.56
C HIS A 482 0.39 0.75 6.86
N TYR A 483 1.26 0.61 7.86
CA TYR A 483 1.84 -0.67 8.24
C TYR A 483 0.78 -1.71 8.60
N CYS A 484 -0.22 -1.34 9.40
CA CYS A 484 -1.32 -2.23 9.77
C CYS A 484 -2.17 -2.59 8.54
N ALA A 485 -2.53 -1.66 7.66
CA ALA A 485 -3.31 -1.97 6.46
C ALA A 485 -2.56 -2.93 5.51
N ILE A 486 -1.25 -2.71 5.31
CA ILE A 486 -0.39 -3.56 4.48
C ILE A 486 -0.24 -4.97 5.06
N THR A 487 -0.12 -5.12 6.38
CA THR A 487 0.24 -6.38 7.05
C THR A 487 -0.91 -7.13 7.75
N ARG A 488 -2.08 -6.50 7.89
CA ARG A 488 -3.25 -7.04 8.60
C ARG A 488 -4.52 -6.86 7.78
N LEU A 489 -4.72 -7.77 6.83
CA LEU A 489 -5.89 -7.77 5.94
C LEU A 489 -7.15 -8.31 6.64
N ASP A 490 -7.03 -8.93 7.82
CA ASP A 490 -8.20 -9.29 8.63
C ASP A 490 -8.56 -8.13 9.56
N TYR A 491 -9.85 -7.75 9.61
CA TYR A 491 -10.31 -6.57 10.35
C TYR A 491 -10.21 -6.70 11.87
N SER A 492 -10.05 -7.91 12.42
CA SER A 492 -9.68 -8.09 13.84
C SER A 492 -8.23 -7.70 14.07
N GLY A 493 -7.29 -8.38 13.40
CA GLY A 493 -5.86 -8.12 13.48
C GLY A 493 -5.44 -6.72 13.03
N PHE A 494 -6.22 -6.04 12.17
CA PHE A 494 -6.02 -4.63 11.84
C PHE A 494 -6.26 -3.71 13.05
N ARG A 495 -7.38 -3.88 13.74
CA ARG A 495 -7.71 -3.10 14.95
C ARG A 495 -6.72 -3.37 16.08
N GLU A 496 -6.41 -4.64 16.34
CA GLU A 496 -5.40 -5.05 17.32
C GLU A 496 -4.02 -4.40 17.04
N CYS A 497 -3.62 -4.30 15.77
CA CYS A 497 -2.38 -3.67 15.35
C CYS A 497 -2.33 -2.17 15.70
N LEU A 498 -3.44 -1.44 15.47
CA LEU A 498 -3.56 -0.03 15.87
C LEU A 498 -3.54 0.13 17.40
N GLU A 499 -4.33 -0.69 18.11
CA GLU A 499 -4.52 -0.61 19.57
C GLU A 499 -3.25 -0.96 20.37
N HIS A 500 -2.49 -1.97 19.92
CA HIS A 500 -1.24 -2.38 20.58
C HIS A 500 -0.16 -1.30 20.52
N ALA A 501 -0.02 -0.62 19.39
CA ALA A 501 0.96 0.46 19.23
C ALA A 501 0.57 1.71 20.02
N ALA A 502 -0.72 2.08 20.05
CA ALA A 502 -1.23 3.15 20.91
C ALA A 502 -0.94 2.86 22.40
N SER A 503 -1.15 1.62 22.84
CA SER A 503 -0.86 1.15 24.20
C SER A 503 0.63 1.24 24.53
N ALA A 504 1.50 0.85 23.59
CA ALA A 504 2.95 0.96 23.75
C ALA A 504 3.43 2.41 23.91
N LEU A 505 2.88 3.34 23.13
CA LEU A 505 3.17 4.78 23.23
C LEU A 505 2.73 5.36 24.57
N ALA A 506 1.51 5.02 25.04
CA ALA A 506 0.99 5.47 26.33
C ALA A 506 1.89 5.02 27.51
N SER A 507 2.40 3.79 27.46
CA SER A 507 3.31 3.26 28.50
C SER A 507 4.64 4.02 28.62
N ARG A 508 5.16 4.53 27.49
CA ARG A 508 6.39 5.35 27.43
C ARG A 508 6.16 6.75 27.99
N ALA A 509 5.00 7.36 27.74
CA ALA A 509 4.64 8.66 28.33
C ALA A 509 4.54 8.59 29.87
N GLN A 510 3.88 7.56 30.40
CA GLN A 510 3.71 7.38 31.85
C GLN A 510 5.03 7.08 32.59
N THR A 511 6.00 6.43 31.95
CA THR A 511 7.31 6.17 32.54
C THR A 511 8.20 7.42 32.54
N ALA A 512 8.14 8.26 31.50
CA ALA A 512 8.85 9.53 31.45
C ALA A 512 8.42 10.54 32.54
N GLN A 513 7.16 10.49 33.00
CA GLN A 513 6.63 11.37 34.04
C GLN A 513 6.98 10.97 35.48
N ARG A 514 7.51 9.76 35.72
CA ARG A 514 7.75 9.24 37.09
C ARG A 514 9.02 9.65 37.85
N PRO A 515 10.09 10.25 37.29
CA PRO A 515 11.32 10.50 38.06
C PRO A 515 11.19 11.63 39.10
N PHE A 516 10.27 12.58 38.92
CA PHE A 516 10.20 13.79 39.76
C PHE A 516 9.45 13.62 41.09
N LEU A 517 8.48 12.69 41.20
CA LEU A 517 7.63 12.62 42.39
C LEU A 517 8.30 11.91 43.59
N VAL A 518 9.26 11.01 43.33
CA VAL A 518 9.87 10.16 44.37
C VAL A 518 10.92 10.91 45.20
N LEU A 519 11.56 11.94 44.63
CA LEU A 519 12.65 12.69 45.27
C LEU A 519 12.20 13.77 46.27
N LEU A 520 10.90 14.07 46.38
CA LEU A 520 10.41 15.13 47.25
C LEU A 520 10.08 14.67 48.69
N LEU A 521 9.76 13.40 48.92
CA LEU A 521 9.44 12.90 50.27
C LEU A 521 10.60 13.00 51.29
N PRO A 522 11.88 12.75 50.94
CA PRO A 522 12.98 12.91 51.90
C PRO A 522 13.18 14.36 52.37
N LEU A 523 12.94 15.34 51.48
CA LEU A 523 13.22 16.75 51.73
C LEU A 523 12.28 17.36 52.79
N VAL A 524 11.00 16.97 52.76
CA VAL A 524 9.97 17.47 53.70
C VAL A 524 10.23 16.98 55.13
N LEU A 525 10.79 15.79 55.30
CA LEU A 525 11.16 15.26 56.63
C LEU A 525 12.40 15.94 57.21
N ALA A 526 13.40 16.26 56.38
CA ALA A 526 14.64 16.92 56.80
C ALA A 526 14.40 18.34 57.39
N LEU A 527 13.37 19.05 56.92
CA LEU A 527 13.04 20.41 57.37
C LEU A 527 12.33 20.47 58.74
N ARG A 528 11.98 19.33 59.35
CA ARG A 528 11.23 19.29 60.63
C ARG A 528 12.06 19.25 61.91
N GLN A 529 13.40 19.29 61.83
CA GLN A 529 14.29 19.17 63.00
C GLN A 529 15.46 20.19 63.05
N ARG A 530 15.20 21.50 63.12
CA ARG A 530 16.13 22.46 63.76
C ARG A 530 15.39 23.48 64.63
N ARG A 531 15.88 23.70 65.85
CA ARG A 531 15.45 24.75 66.80
C ARG A 531 16.35 25.99 66.68
N PRO A 532 15.92 27.18 67.13
CA PRO A 532 16.57 28.46 66.80
C PRO A 532 17.72 28.86 67.75
N LEU A 533 18.59 29.75 67.26
CA LEU A 533 19.41 30.66 68.05
C LEU A 533 19.21 32.10 67.54
N GLN A 534 19.60 33.10 68.35
CA GLN A 534 19.31 34.53 68.14
C GLN A 534 20.59 35.39 68.15
N GLY A 535 20.56 36.56 67.49
CA GLY A 535 21.23 37.77 68.03
C GLY A 535 22.18 38.56 67.13
N LEU A 536 22.01 39.90 67.17
CA LEU A 536 22.93 41.01 66.80
C LEU A 536 23.24 41.19 65.28
N LEU A 537 22.94 42.32 64.62
CA LEU A 537 23.39 43.75 64.75
C LEU A 537 24.79 44.01 64.16
N ALA A 538 25.14 45.14 63.50
CA ALA A 538 24.44 46.22 62.75
C ALA A 538 25.46 47.26 62.21
N ALA A 539 25.02 48.26 61.41
CA ALA A 539 25.73 49.50 60.99
C ALA A 539 26.84 49.34 59.89
N LEU A 540 27.24 50.36 59.08
CA LEU A 540 26.97 51.82 59.03
C LEU A 540 26.74 52.38 57.59
N GLN A 541 25.80 53.34 57.48
CA GLN A 541 25.71 54.59 56.67
C GLN A 541 26.54 54.85 55.37
N LEU A 542 25.81 55.13 54.26
CA LEU A 542 25.72 56.40 53.43
C LEU A 542 26.98 57.24 53.04
N PRO A 543 26.94 58.13 51.98
CA PRO A 543 26.01 58.27 50.85
C PRO A 543 26.63 58.54 49.44
N ILE A 544 25.73 58.65 48.46
CA ILE A 544 25.81 59.04 47.04
C ILE A 544 26.68 60.27 46.69
N SER A 545 27.38 60.20 45.54
CA SER A 545 27.49 61.31 44.56
C SER A 545 27.67 60.75 43.14
N ALA A 546 27.24 61.47 42.10
CA ALA A 546 27.19 60.98 40.71
C ALA A 546 27.50 62.08 39.67
N THR A 547 28.15 61.73 38.56
CA THR A 547 28.30 62.59 37.38
C THR A 547 28.18 61.80 36.07
N HIS A 548 27.66 62.47 35.04
CA HIS A 548 27.32 61.93 33.72
C HIS A 548 28.54 61.60 32.84
N ARG A 549 28.42 60.57 31.98
CA ARG A 549 28.18 60.82 30.53
C ARG A 549 27.71 59.62 29.71
N GLU A 550 26.88 59.95 28.71
CA GLU A 550 26.60 59.14 27.51
C GLU A 550 27.81 59.23 26.53
N ARG A 551 27.93 58.53 25.38
CA ARG A 551 26.95 57.82 24.52
C ARG A 551 27.67 56.64 23.76
N PRO A 552 27.41 56.19 22.49
CA PRO A 552 27.15 54.76 22.27
C PRO A 552 27.93 54.03 21.13
N LEU A 553 27.62 52.73 21.00
CA LEU A 553 27.48 51.92 19.76
C LEU A 553 28.70 51.37 18.97
N ARG A 554 28.50 50.09 18.58
CA ARG A 554 28.97 49.32 17.39
C ARG A 554 30.26 48.48 17.41
N ASP A 555 30.02 47.21 17.07
CA ASP A 555 30.71 46.34 16.10
C ASP A 555 32.24 46.13 16.19
N MET A 556 32.64 44.91 16.58
CA MET A 556 33.47 44.05 15.72
C MET A 556 33.44 42.56 16.12
N ARG A 557 33.32 41.70 15.10
CA ARG A 557 33.87 40.32 15.04
C ARG A 557 35.17 40.42 14.18
N PRO A 558 36.13 39.45 14.16
CA PRO A 558 35.90 38.00 14.30
C PRO A 558 37.06 37.18 14.93
N THR A 559 37.12 35.90 14.54
CA THR A 559 38.25 34.95 14.54
C THR A 559 38.58 34.13 15.79
N LYS A 560 39.08 32.92 15.51
CA LYS A 560 39.29 31.76 16.41
C LYS A 560 40.74 31.74 16.91
N CYS A 561 40.97 31.13 18.07
CA CYS A 561 42.20 30.36 18.31
C CYS A 561 41.89 29.14 19.21
N LEU A 562 42.55 28.01 18.92
CA LEU A 562 42.60 26.83 19.78
C LEU A 562 43.79 26.97 20.75
N TRP A 563 43.72 26.32 21.92
CA TRP A 563 44.88 25.67 22.55
C TRP A 563 44.41 24.52 23.46
N VAL A 564 45.23 23.47 23.57
CA VAL A 564 44.93 22.22 24.30
C VAL A 564 46.19 21.74 25.05
N ILE A 565 46.09 21.55 26.36
CA ILE A 565 47.04 20.84 27.25
C ILE A 565 46.15 20.11 28.29
N LEU A 566 46.04 18.76 28.34
CA LEU A 566 46.97 17.74 28.87
C LEU A 566 47.15 17.81 30.43
N TYR A 567 47.21 16.73 31.23
CA TYR A 567 46.92 15.27 31.07
C TYR A 567 46.98 14.55 32.46
N ILE A 568 47.12 13.20 32.48
CA ILE A 568 47.44 12.30 33.65
C ILE A 568 46.22 11.98 34.57
N VAL A 569 46.04 10.83 35.28
CA VAL A 569 46.38 9.36 35.21
C VAL A 569 46.09 8.79 36.64
N TRP A 570 45.61 7.58 36.98
CA TRP A 570 45.24 6.28 36.35
C TRP A 570 43.98 5.71 37.10
N TRP A 571 43.08 4.88 36.54
CA TRP A 571 43.13 3.44 36.16
C TRP A 571 43.05 2.41 37.32
N VAL A 572 41.86 1.82 37.54
CA VAL A 572 41.62 0.51 38.18
C VAL A 572 40.32 -0.08 37.59
N VAL A 573 40.40 -1.23 36.91
CA VAL A 573 39.29 -2.16 36.49
C VAL A 573 38.13 -1.56 35.63
N GLY A 574 37.62 -2.19 34.58
CA GLY A 574 37.98 -3.47 33.94
C GLY A 574 36.75 -4.19 33.38
N SER A 575 36.83 -4.63 32.12
CA SER A 575 35.92 -5.57 31.42
C SER A 575 34.47 -5.14 31.12
N SER A 576 34.14 -5.14 29.83
CA SER A 576 32.76 -5.26 29.31
C SER A 576 32.30 -6.73 29.38
N PRO A 577 30.98 -6.99 29.38
CA PRO A 577 30.46 -8.09 28.58
C PRO A 577 29.24 -7.72 27.69
N ARG A 578 28.99 -8.58 26.69
CA ARG A 578 27.86 -8.52 25.74
C ARG A 578 26.65 -9.37 26.19
N ARG A 579 25.49 -9.13 25.55
CA ARG A 579 24.32 -10.03 25.36
C ARG A 579 23.46 -10.46 26.57
N ARG A 580 22.16 -10.10 26.50
CA ARG A 580 20.99 -10.99 26.26
C ARG A 580 19.72 -10.09 26.18
N VAL A 581 18.70 -10.28 25.34
CA VAL A 581 18.05 -11.47 24.74
C VAL A 581 17.47 -12.42 25.78
N CYS A 582 16.21 -12.19 26.15
CA CYS A 582 15.42 -13.06 27.02
C CYS A 582 14.32 -13.74 26.20
N GLN A 583 14.52 -15.02 25.89
CA GLN A 583 13.46 -15.94 25.48
C GLN A 583 13.07 -16.76 26.72
N ARG A 584 11.79 -17.14 26.85
CA ARG A 584 11.30 -18.00 27.93
C ARG A 584 11.15 -19.42 27.41
N ASP A 585 11.84 -20.36 28.05
CA ASP A 585 11.65 -21.79 27.82
C ASP A 585 10.89 -22.43 28.99
N THR A 586 10.12 -23.46 28.67
CA THR A 586 9.69 -24.49 29.64
C THR A 586 9.86 -25.87 29.00
N VAL A 587 10.95 -26.56 29.36
CA VAL A 587 11.02 -27.98 29.78
C VAL A 587 10.15 -28.98 28.97
N SER A 588 10.69 -30.00 28.29
CA SER A 588 11.63 -31.00 28.86
C SER A 588 12.48 -31.83 27.86
N THR A 589 13.51 -32.48 28.44
CA THR A 589 14.07 -33.83 28.13
C THR A 589 14.83 -34.16 26.83
N VAL A 590 16.16 -34.36 27.00
CA VAL A 590 17.00 -35.51 26.54
C VAL A 590 17.38 -35.64 25.04
N GLY A 591 18.70 -35.70 24.79
CA GLY A 591 19.33 -36.12 23.52
C GLY A 591 20.68 -35.43 23.30
N SER A 592 21.80 -36.17 23.18
CA SER A 592 23.18 -35.63 23.12
C SER A 592 23.98 -36.14 21.91
N ILE A 593 25.23 -35.64 21.76
CA ILE A 593 26.23 -35.86 20.67
C ILE A 593 26.02 -34.86 19.50
N CYS A 594 26.91 -33.92 19.10
CA CYS A 594 28.36 -33.61 19.25
C CYS A 594 29.24 -33.97 18.05
N GLU A 595 29.63 -32.94 17.27
CA GLU A 595 30.89 -32.66 16.50
C GLU A 595 30.62 -31.33 15.74
N GLU A 596 31.44 -30.26 15.72
CA GLU A 596 32.85 -30.08 15.28
C GLU A 596 33.06 -30.35 13.78
N ILE A 597 33.84 -29.61 12.96
CA ILE A 597 34.73 -28.43 13.12
C ILE A 597 34.91 -27.81 11.68
N SER A 598 35.23 -26.54 11.36
CA SER A 598 35.35 -25.23 12.05
C SER A 598 35.32 -24.09 10.98
N CYS A 599 35.65 -22.84 11.32
CA CYS A 599 35.85 -21.72 10.37
C CYS A 599 37.33 -21.33 10.24
N VAL A 600 37.73 -20.83 9.06
CA VAL A 600 39.05 -20.20 8.80
C VAL A 600 38.84 -18.75 8.35
N CYS A 601 39.59 -17.83 8.95
CA CYS A 601 39.76 -16.46 8.48
C CYS A 601 41.13 -16.31 7.81
N ASP A 602 41.28 -15.38 6.88
CA ASP A 602 42.60 -14.92 6.44
C ASP A 602 42.64 -13.39 6.30
N ASN A 603 43.83 -12.81 6.44
CA ASN A 603 44.10 -11.38 6.53
C ASN A 603 45.02 -10.93 5.39
N SER A 604 44.62 -9.88 4.66
CA SER A 604 45.60 -8.97 4.07
C SER A 604 45.06 -7.55 4.05
N SER A 605 45.94 -6.57 4.30
CA SER A 605 45.58 -5.16 4.44
C SER A 605 46.63 -4.27 3.81
N THR A 606 46.19 -3.32 2.99
CA THR A 606 46.97 -2.12 2.61
C THR A 606 46.00 -1.03 2.17
N VAL A 607 46.41 0.23 2.32
CA VAL A 607 45.53 1.40 2.30
C VAL A 607 45.98 2.41 1.25
N ALA A 608 45.07 2.90 0.40
CA ALA A 608 45.14 4.26 -0.18
C ALA A 608 43.83 4.68 -0.91
N THR A 609 43.36 5.88 -0.60
CA THR A 609 42.48 6.79 -1.38
C THR A 609 42.93 8.23 -1.02
N PRO A 610 42.51 9.36 -1.68
CA PRO A 610 41.34 9.56 -2.56
C PRO A 610 41.50 10.54 -3.76
N LEU A 611 40.37 10.86 -4.43
CA LEU A 611 40.06 12.09 -5.21
C LEU A 611 40.92 12.43 -6.47
N SER A 612 40.40 12.58 -7.71
CA SER A 612 39.27 13.46 -8.10
C SER A 612 39.04 13.56 -9.63
N SER A 613 37.87 14.10 -10.03
CA SER A 613 37.55 14.86 -11.27
C SER A 613 37.44 14.21 -12.68
N LEU A 614 36.24 14.42 -13.27
CA LEU A 614 35.92 14.87 -14.66
C LEU A 614 35.90 13.93 -15.90
N LEU A 615 34.80 14.12 -16.66
CA LEU A 615 34.64 14.07 -18.14
C LEU A 615 34.51 12.74 -18.94
N SER A 616 33.25 12.35 -19.14
CA SER A 616 32.54 12.17 -20.43
C SER A 616 32.93 11.09 -21.48
N VAL A 617 31.94 10.24 -21.76
CA VAL A 617 31.52 9.66 -23.08
C VAL A 617 32.26 8.40 -23.61
N PRO A 618 31.55 7.40 -24.20
CA PRO A 618 32.09 6.09 -24.64
C PRO A 618 32.18 6.03 -26.20
N PRO A 619 32.26 4.86 -26.90
CA PRO A 619 32.51 3.46 -26.51
C PRO A 619 33.65 2.76 -27.31
N LEU A 620 33.94 1.48 -27.02
CA LEU A 620 34.50 0.40 -27.90
C LEU A 620 34.73 -0.86 -27.03
N SER A 621 33.95 -1.95 -27.19
CA SER A 621 34.18 -3.14 -28.04
C SER A 621 35.12 -4.24 -27.47
N THR A 622 34.52 -5.39 -27.14
CA THR A 622 35.03 -6.78 -27.32
C THR A 622 36.45 -7.19 -26.88
N CYS A 623 36.51 -7.98 -25.80
CA CYS A 623 37.32 -9.22 -25.64
C CYS A 623 36.66 -10.03 -24.49
N THR A 624 36.06 -11.21 -24.69
CA THR A 624 36.62 -12.57 -24.91
C THR A 624 37.37 -13.18 -23.72
N ASN A 625 36.88 -14.35 -23.32
CA ASN A 625 37.26 -15.27 -22.23
C ASN A 625 38.75 -15.39 -21.88
N CYS A 626 39.02 -15.60 -20.57
CA CYS A 626 39.96 -16.60 -20.05
C CYS A 626 39.32 -17.25 -18.80
N THR A 627 39.04 -18.56 -18.88
CA THR A 627 39.70 -19.64 -18.10
C THR A 627 39.23 -19.71 -16.65
#